data_AF-A0A353NQV8-F1
#
_entry.id   AF-A0A353NQV8-F1
#
_cell.length_a   1.000
_cell.length_b   1.000
_cell.length_c   1.000
_cell.angle_alpha   90.00
_cell.angle_beta   90.00
_cell.angle_gamma   90.00
#
_symmetry.space_group_name_H-M   'P 1'
#
loop_
_entity.id
_entity.type
_entity.pdbx_description
1 polymer ?
#
loop_
_entity_poly.entity_id
_entity_poly.type
_entity_poly.pdbx_seq_one_letter_code
_entity_poly.pdbx_strand_id
1 'polypeptide(L)' 'NTNNMDVQESKLTPSHLVEMLQLIDKGTISGKIAKTVFEEMFVSGKRAEQIVEEKGLLQISDEDELAAMIDELIAAHP' A
#
# COMPACT_ATOMS: atom_id res chain seq x y z
N ASN A 1 7.46 19.22 -1.97
CA ASN A 1 6.25 18.55 -1.43
C ASN A 1 5.19 19.62 -1.16
N THR A 2 3.91 19.28 -1.08
CA THR A 2 2.80 20.25 -0.87
C THR A 2 2.86 20.97 0.48
N ASN A 3 3.61 20.42 1.43
CA ASN A 3 3.75 20.96 2.79
C ASN A 3 4.91 21.98 2.90
N ASN A 4 5.65 22.24 1.82
CA ASN A 4 6.81 23.13 1.78
C ASN A 4 7.84 22.87 2.90
N MET A 5 8.02 21.59 3.28
CA MET A 5 8.95 21.16 4.32
C MET A 5 10.26 20.65 3.72
N ASP A 6 11.37 20.83 4.43
CA ASP A 6 12.62 20.16 4.11
C ASP A 6 12.56 18.66 4.45
N VAL A 7 13.43 17.86 3.85
CA VAL A 7 13.51 16.43 4.16
C VAL A 7 13.89 16.20 5.63
N GLN A 8 14.70 17.08 6.22
CA GLN A 8 15.11 16.97 7.63
C GLN A 8 13.97 17.22 8.62
N GLU A 9 12.91 17.89 8.18
CA GLU A 9 11.71 18.18 8.98
C GLU A 9 10.65 17.08 8.86
N SER A 10 10.87 16.10 7.97
CA SER A 10 9.93 15.01 7.76
C SER A 10 9.93 14.02 8.92
N LYS A 11 8.75 13.48 9.22
CA LYS A 11 8.59 12.31 10.10
C LYS A 11 9.10 11.00 9.46
N LEU A 12 9.46 11.03 8.17
CA LEU A 12 9.96 9.87 7.45
C LEU A 12 11.45 9.66 7.71
N THR A 13 11.76 8.50 8.26
CA THR A 13 13.14 8.03 8.41
C THR A 13 13.52 7.13 7.23
N PRO A 14 14.82 6.92 6.96
CA PRO A 14 15.26 5.95 5.96
C PRO A 14 14.71 4.54 6.20
N SER A 15 14.57 4.11 7.46
CA SER A 15 13.99 2.79 7.79
C SER A 15 12.51 2.69 7.42
N HIS A 16 11.74 3.78 7.49
CA HIS A 16 10.36 3.79 6.99
C HIS A 16 10.30 3.48 5.49
N LEU A 17 11.22 4.06 4.72
CA LEU A 17 11.27 3.85 3.27
C LEU A 17 11.72 2.43 2.92
N VAL A 18 12.71 1.89 3.64
CA VAL A 18 13.16 0.49 3.46
C VAL A 18 12.01 -0.48 3.66
N GLU A 19 11.22 -0.33 4.72
CA GLU A 19 10.06 -1.18 4.97
C GLU A 19 9.02 -1.11 3.85
N MET A 20 8.71 0.10 3.37
CA MET A 20 7.79 0.27 2.24
C MET A 20 8.30 -0.44 0.98
N LEU A 21 9.59 -0.29 0.65
CA LEU A 21 10.20 -0.93 -0.52
C LEU A 21 10.17 -2.46 -0.39
N GLN A 22 10.40 -3.01 0.80
CA GLN A 22 10.28 -4.44 1.05
C GLN A 22 8.86 -4.98 0.77
N LEU A 23 7.81 -4.19 1.03
CA LEU A 23 6.44 -4.58 0.68
C LEU A 23 6.20 -4.61 -0.83
N ILE A 24 6.87 -3.74 -1.58
CA ILE A 24 6.84 -3.77 -3.05
C ILE A 24 7.60 -5.01 -3.55
N ASP A 25 8.80 -5.26 -3.04
CA ASP A 25 9.64 -6.40 -3.45
C ASP A 25 8.96 -7.75 -3.15
N LYS A 26 8.21 -7.84 -2.06
CA LYS A 26 7.39 -9.01 -1.70
C LYS A 26 6.13 -9.16 -2.55
N GLY A 27 5.80 -8.19 -3.41
CA GLY A 27 4.55 -8.16 -4.16
C GLY A 27 3.30 -7.91 -3.28
N THR A 28 3.49 -7.52 -2.02
CA THR A 28 2.39 -7.23 -1.09
C THR A 28 1.62 -5.98 -1.52
N ILE A 29 2.31 -4.99 -2.09
CA ILE A 29 1.70 -3.80 -2.68
C ILE A 29 2.32 -3.49 -4.04
N SER A 30 1.51 -2.98 -4.97
CA SER A 30 2.01 -2.50 -6.25
C SER A 30 2.72 -1.15 -6.10
N GLY A 31 3.57 -0.78 -7.07
CA GLY A 31 4.18 0.55 -7.10
C GLY A 31 3.17 1.70 -7.16
N LYS A 32 1.95 1.46 -7.67
CA LYS A 32 0.85 2.45 -7.62
C LYS A 32 0.35 2.63 -6.18
N ILE A 33 0.09 1.53 -5.48
CA ILE A 33 -0.34 1.55 -4.07
C ILE A 33 0.74 2.16 -3.19
N ALA A 34 2.01 1.85 -3.44
CA ALA A 34 3.14 2.39 -2.69
C ALA A 34 3.21 3.92 -2.69
N LYS A 35 2.80 4.60 -3.78
CA LYS A 35 2.73 6.08 -3.81
C LYS A 35 1.70 6.62 -2.82
N THR A 36 0.52 5.99 -2.76
CA THR A 36 -0.53 6.35 -1.81
C THR A 36 -0.10 6.04 -0.37
N VAL A 37 0.57 4.91 -0.14
CA VAL A 37 1.12 4.56 1.18
C VAL A 37 2.19 5.58 1.59
N PHE A 38 3.10 5.96 0.70
CA PHE A 38 4.13 6.97 0.97
C PHE A 38 3.55 8.33 1.38
N GLU A 39 2.52 8.81 0.69
CA GLU A 39 1.84 10.06 1.04
C GLU A 39 1.27 10.02 2.47
N GLU A 40 0.66 8.90 2.86
CA GLU A 40 0.13 8.75 4.22
C GLU A 40 1.22 8.58 5.26
N MET A 41 2.31 7.89 4.95
CA MET A 41 3.47 7.82 5.83
C MET A 41 4.03 9.23 6.06
N PHE A 42 4.07 10.07 5.01
CA PHE A 42 4.58 11.44 5.09
C PHE A 42 3.73 12.33 6.01
N VAL A 43 2.40 12.22 5.90
CA VAL A 43 1.46 13.03 6.71
C VAL A 43 1.39 12.53 8.15
N SER A 44 1.19 11.21 8.32
CA SER A 44 0.90 10.61 9.62
C SER A 44 2.16 10.28 10.42
N GLY A 45 3.26 9.92 9.75
CA GLY A 45 4.45 9.31 10.35
C GLY A 45 4.31 7.82 10.66
N LYS A 46 3.18 7.17 10.30
CA LYS A 46 2.98 5.73 10.49
C LYS A 46 3.90 4.90 9.58
N ARG A 47 4.11 3.63 9.95
CA ARG A 47 4.84 2.66 9.12
C ARG A 47 3.99 2.19 7.94
N ALA A 48 4.65 1.73 6.88
CA ALA A 48 3.99 1.26 5.66
C ALA A 48 3.03 0.08 5.94
N GLU A 49 3.47 -0.91 6.73
CA GLU A 49 2.65 -2.09 7.08
C GLU A 49 1.34 -1.69 7.77
N GLN A 50 1.40 -0.77 8.73
CA GLN A 50 0.22 -0.28 9.45
C GLN A 50 -0.80 0.36 8.50
N ILE A 51 -0.32 1.15 7.54
CA ILE A 51 -1.20 1.81 6.57
C ILE A 51 -1.82 0.79 5.61
N VAL A 52 -1.05 -0.22 5.18
CA VAL A 52 -1.53 -1.27 4.28
C VAL A 52 -2.63 -2.11 4.95
N GLU A 53 -2.44 -2.48 6.21
CA GLU A 53 -3.42 -3.22 7.00
C GLU A 53 -4.69 -2.39 7.26
N GLU A 54 -4.54 -1.15 7.77
CA GLU A 54 -5.67 -0.27 8.09
C GLU A 54 -6.55 0.05 6.86
N LYS A 55 -5.95 0.10 5.66
CA LYS A 55 -6.65 0.47 4.43
C LYS A 55 -6.97 -0.73 3.54
N GLY A 56 -6.66 -1.96 3.95
CA GLY A 56 -6.92 -3.17 3.16
C GLY A 56 -6.24 -3.16 1.79
N LEU A 57 -5.03 -2.61 1.70
CA LEU A 57 -4.33 -2.38 0.43
C LEU A 57 -3.48 -3.56 -0.04
N LEU A 58 -3.75 -4.76 0.46
CA LEU A 58 -3.05 -5.96 0.04
C LEU A 58 -3.33 -6.23 -1.44
N GLN A 59 -2.27 -6.44 -2.20
CA GLN A 59 -2.38 -6.82 -3.59
C GLN A 59 -2.79 -8.30 -3.69
N ILE A 60 -3.99 -8.54 -4.20
CA ILE A 60 -4.38 -9.86 -4.71
C ILE A 60 -3.80 -9.96 -6.12
N SER A 61 -2.87 -10.89 -6.32
CA SER A 61 -2.15 -11.08 -7.58
C SER A 61 -2.41 -12.44 -8.23
N ASP A 62 -3.14 -13.32 -7.53
CA ASP A 62 -3.56 -14.60 -8.08
C ASP A 62 -4.77 -14.38 -8.98
N GLU A 63 -4.55 -14.49 -10.30
CA GLU A 63 -5.59 -14.36 -11.31
C GLU A 63 -6.66 -15.45 -11.15
N ASP A 64 -6.29 -16.64 -10.67
CA ASP A 64 -7.22 -17.76 -10.46
C ASP A 64 -8.12 -17.49 -9.24
N GLU A 65 -7.56 -16.94 -8.16
CA GLU A 65 -8.34 -16.50 -7.00
C GLU A 65 -9.31 -15.37 -7.37
N LEU A 66 -8.84 -14.40 -8.16
CA LEU A 66 -9.68 -13.29 -8.62
C LEU A 66 -10.79 -13.76 -9.56
N ALA A 67 -10.51 -14.70 -10.47
CA ALA A 67 -11.51 -15.28 -11.36
C ALA A 67 -12.58 -16.04 -10.59
N ALA A 68 -12.19 -16.85 -9.59
CA ALA A 68 -13.13 -17.56 -8.73
C ALA A 68 -14.06 -16.60 -7.98
N MET A 69 -13.54 -15.51 -7.42
CA MET A 69 -14.36 -14.49 -6.75
C MET A 69 -15.37 -13.82 -7.70
N ILE A 70 -14.99 -13.59 -8.96
CA ILE A 70 -15.88 -13.00 -9.97
C ILE A 70 -17.00 -13.99 -10.33
N ASP A 71 -16.67 -15.25 -10.56
CA ASP A 71 -17.64 -16.29 -10.89
C ASP A 71 -18.67 -16.48 -9.76
N GLU A 72 -18.21 -16.46 -8.50
CA GLU A 72 -19.09 -16.50 -7.32
C GLU A 72 -20.05 -15.30 -7.29
N LEU A 73 -19.58 -14.08 -7.57
CA LEU A 73 -20.41 -12.88 -7.58
C LEU A 73 -21.45 -12.91 -8.70
N ILE A 74 -21.10 -13.39 -9.90
CA ILE A 74 -22.04 -13.55 -11.01
C ILE A 74 -23.11 -14.60 -10.67
N ALA A 75 -22.72 -15.73 -10.08
CA ALA A 75 -23.65 -16.78 -9.67
C ALA A 75 -24.62 -16.32 -8.57
N ALA A 76 -24.19 -15.45 -7.66
CA ALA A 76 -25.01 -14.87 -6.61
C ALA A 76 -26.02 -13.81 -7.13
N HIS A 77 -25.79 -13.26 -8.32
CA HIS A 77 -26.58 -12.18 -8.92
C HIS A 77 -26.80 -12.39 -10.44
N PRO A 78 -27.68 -13.34 -10.83
CA PRO A 78 -27.90 -13.71 -12.24
C PRO A 78 -28.57 -12.62 -13.10
#